data_AF-B3NHF0-F1
#
_entry.id   AF-B3NHF0-F1
#
_cell.length_a   1.000
_cell.length_b   1.000
_cell.length_c   1.000
_cell.angle_alpha   90.00
_cell.angle_beta   90.00
_cell.angle_gamma   90.00
#
_symmetry.space_group_name_H-M   'P 1'
#
loop_
_entity.id
_entity.type
_entity.pdbx_description
1 polymer ?
#
loop_
_entity_poly.entity_id
_entity_poly.type
_entity_poly.pdbx_seq_one_letter_code
_entity_poly.pdbx_strand_id
1 'polypeptide(L)'
;MSFEVSWLSLLILTGYLASTKAETFPQCANAPLDTFVMAIEDCASYIYCNGEDSFRDSCPESTYFDDRTQECAFDDEGVCLRNPDLVLPEEQTTAVSTPASEYASTGSADSSTSAADPATPSAESVTTPLPTSPKPSSPALERPHCDASGDGDHPHPQRCEYYYRCLSGYLTIVRCPYKHGWDLPTKQCRPIGEAHCFSYRH
;
A
#
# COMPACT_ATOMS: atom_id res chain seq x y z
N MET A 1 -20.13 17.01 56.51
CA MET A 1 -20.34 15.88 55.57
C MET A 1 -20.13 16.27 54.10
N SER A 2 -19.92 17.56 53.77
CA SER A 2 -19.85 18.03 52.37
C SER A 2 -18.43 18.10 51.75
N PHE A 3 -17.36 17.97 52.54
CA PHE A 3 -15.97 18.07 52.05
C PHE A 3 -15.42 16.75 51.47
N GLU A 4 -15.83 15.61 52.04
CA GLU A 4 -15.45 14.26 51.58
C GLU A 4 -15.99 13.96 50.17
N VAL A 5 -17.21 14.42 49.86
CA VAL A 5 -17.85 14.23 48.55
C VAL A 5 -17.11 15.00 47.45
N SER A 6 -16.49 16.14 47.79
CA SER A 6 -15.73 16.96 46.85
C SER A 6 -14.41 16.31 46.42
N TRP A 7 -13.72 15.60 47.32
CA TRP A 7 -12.45 14.94 47.00
C TRP A 7 -12.68 13.66 46.19
N LEU A 8 -13.71 12.88 46.54
CA LEU A 8 -14.13 11.71 45.76
C LEU A 8 -14.51 12.12 44.32
N SER A 9 -15.21 13.25 44.16
CA SER A 9 -15.56 13.79 42.84
C SER A 9 -14.32 14.21 42.03
N LEU A 10 -13.32 14.82 42.68
CA LEU A 10 -12.08 15.25 42.02
C LEU A 10 -11.19 14.07 41.62
N LEU A 11 -11.14 12.99 42.41
CA LEU A 11 -10.40 11.76 42.08
C LEU A 11 -11.05 10.97 40.94
N ILE A 12 -12.38 10.99 40.87
CA ILE A 12 -13.11 10.41 39.74
C ILE A 12 -12.86 11.26 38.48
N LEU A 13 -12.97 12.59 38.53
CA LEU A 13 -12.69 13.46 37.39
C LEU A 13 -11.22 13.37 36.89
N THR A 14 -10.25 13.18 37.79
CA THR A 14 -8.83 13.00 37.41
C THR A 14 -8.52 11.59 36.91
N GLY A 15 -9.22 10.55 37.39
CA GLY A 15 -9.14 9.19 36.85
C GLY A 15 -9.82 9.02 35.48
N TYR A 16 -10.73 9.92 35.12
CA TYR A 16 -11.39 9.99 33.81
C TYR A 16 -10.57 10.72 32.73
N LEU A 17 -9.45 11.37 33.08
CA LEU A 17 -8.42 11.77 32.11
C LEU A 17 -7.66 10.52 31.68
N ALA A 18 -8.30 9.80 30.76
CA ALA A 18 -7.94 8.51 30.25
C ALA A 18 -6.48 8.40 29.79
N SER A 19 -5.88 7.23 30.04
CA SER A 19 -4.70 6.73 29.34
C SER A 19 -5.02 6.59 27.85
N THR A 20 -4.77 7.63 27.06
CA THR A 20 -4.61 7.47 25.61
C THR A 20 -3.27 6.78 25.39
N LYS A 21 -3.30 5.51 24.95
CA LYS A 21 -2.08 4.87 24.47
C LYS A 21 -1.75 5.46 23.10
N ALA A 22 -0.60 6.11 22.99
CA ALA A 22 -0.06 6.48 21.69
C ALA A 22 0.26 5.20 20.91
N GLU A 23 -0.18 5.13 19.65
CA GLU A 23 0.20 4.06 18.74
C GLU A 23 1.66 4.26 18.36
N THR A 24 2.52 3.30 18.71
CA THR A 24 3.95 3.37 18.41
C THR A 24 4.26 2.48 17.22
N PHE A 25 4.94 3.03 16.21
CA PHE A 25 5.32 2.30 15.01
C PHE A 25 6.81 1.93 15.04
N PRO A 26 7.18 0.73 15.55
CA PRO A 26 8.58 0.31 15.60
C PRO A 26 9.23 0.19 14.22
N GLN A 27 8.42 -0.03 13.17
CA GLN A 27 8.86 -0.06 11.78
C GLN A 27 9.46 1.29 11.34
N CYS A 28 9.03 2.40 11.95
CA CYS A 28 9.54 3.73 11.64
C CYS A 28 10.86 4.07 12.34
N ALA A 29 11.36 3.24 13.27
CA ALA A 29 12.54 3.56 14.09
C ALA A 29 13.80 3.85 13.27
N ASN A 30 13.92 3.26 12.07
CA ASN A 30 15.05 3.46 11.16
C ASN A 30 14.62 3.97 9.77
N ALA A 31 13.36 4.35 9.62
CA ALA A 31 12.85 4.90 8.36
C ALA A 31 13.15 6.40 8.29
N PRO A 32 13.48 6.96 7.12
CA PRO A 32 13.52 8.41 6.94
C PRO A 32 12.13 9.02 7.19
N LEU A 33 12.07 10.28 7.60
CA LEU A 33 10.80 11.02 7.67
C LEU A 33 10.17 11.16 6.28
N ASP A 34 8.84 11.30 6.23
CA ASP A 34 8.03 11.39 5.02
C ASP A 34 8.14 10.17 4.09
N THR A 35 8.35 8.99 4.69
CA THR A 35 8.40 7.72 3.97
C THR A 35 7.29 6.76 4.40
N PHE A 36 7.08 5.73 3.60
CA PHE A 36 6.14 4.67 3.91
C PHE A 36 6.91 3.38 4.18
N VAL A 37 6.48 2.59 5.14
CA VAL A 37 7.03 1.25 5.40
C VAL A 37 5.91 0.23 5.44
N MET A 38 6.22 -1.02 5.15
CA MET A 38 5.25 -2.11 5.26
C MET A 38 4.86 -2.35 6.72
N ALA A 39 3.58 -2.59 6.98
CA ALA A 39 3.15 -3.12 8.27
C ALA A 39 3.50 -4.61 8.38
N ILE A 40 4.37 -4.98 9.33
CA ILE A 40 4.93 -6.35 9.44
C ILE A 40 3.86 -7.44 9.58
N GLU A 41 2.75 -7.13 10.27
CA GLU A 41 1.68 -8.08 10.56
C GLU A 41 0.58 -8.10 9.50
N ASP A 42 0.64 -7.20 8.52
CA ASP A 42 -0.36 -7.07 7.46
C ASP A 42 0.28 -6.46 6.22
N CYS A 43 0.66 -7.31 5.27
CA CYS A 43 1.25 -6.88 4.00
C CYS A 43 0.29 -6.03 3.14
N ALA A 44 -1.01 -6.03 3.42
CA ALA A 44 -1.99 -5.15 2.79
C ALA A 44 -2.11 -3.79 3.50
N SER A 45 -1.25 -3.51 4.47
CA SER A 45 -1.18 -2.22 5.17
C SER A 45 0.22 -1.61 5.12
N TYR A 46 0.25 -0.29 5.24
CA TYR A 46 1.47 0.51 5.28
C TYR A 46 1.44 1.45 6.49
N ILE A 47 2.62 1.97 6.85
CA ILE A 47 2.78 2.97 7.89
C ILE A 47 3.49 4.18 7.27
N TYR A 48 2.88 5.35 7.39
CA TYR A 48 3.55 6.61 7.08
C TYR A 48 4.41 7.03 8.28
N CYS A 49 5.71 7.21 8.05
CA CYS A 49 6.68 7.56 9.08
C CYS A 49 6.94 9.07 9.06
N ASN A 50 6.35 9.78 10.01
CA ASN A 50 6.52 11.23 10.18
C ASN A 50 6.63 11.62 11.66
N GLY A 51 7.55 10.96 12.39
CA GLY A 51 7.76 11.22 13.81
C GLY A 51 6.53 10.87 14.65
N GLU A 52 6.04 11.83 15.43
CA GLU A 52 4.84 11.68 16.26
C GLU A 52 3.55 11.62 15.43
N ASP A 53 3.56 12.18 14.22
CA ASP A 53 2.45 12.18 13.26
C ASP A 53 2.50 10.95 12.32
N SER A 54 3.15 9.87 12.77
CA SER A 54 3.12 8.61 12.04
C SER A 54 1.73 7.98 12.14
N PHE A 55 1.29 7.30 11.09
CA PHE A 55 0.01 6.60 11.08
C PHE A 55 0.07 5.32 10.25
N ARG A 56 -0.86 4.40 10.52
CA ARG A 56 -1.06 3.18 9.73
C ARG A 56 -2.34 3.31 8.91
N ASP A 57 -2.29 2.83 7.68
CA ASP A 57 -3.45 2.76 6.79
C ASP A 57 -3.37 1.54 5.87
N SER A 58 -4.50 1.16 5.30
CA SER A 58 -4.63 -0.02 4.46
C SER A 58 -4.55 0.34 2.97
N CYS A 59 -3.93 -0.54 2.20
CA CYS A 59 -4.00 -0.49 0.76
C CYS A 59 -5.44 -0.80 0.28
N PRO A 60 -5.81 -0.33 -0.93
CA PRO A 60 -7.07 -0.72 -1.57
C PRO A 60 -7.25 -2.25 -1.64
N GLU A 61 -8.48 -2.72 -1.76
CA GLU A 61 -8.77 -4.16 -1.86
C GLU A 61 -7.93 -4.86 -2.94
N SER A 62 -7.49 -6.09 -2.67
CA SER A 62 -6.65 -6.92 -3.55
C SER A 62 -5.29 -6.32 -3.94
N THR A 63 -4.82 -5.33 -3.17
CA THR A 63 -3.48 -4.76 -3.32
C THR A 63 -2.66 -4.94 -2.05
N TYR A 64 -1.34 -4.94 -2.19
CA TYR A 64 -0.38 -5.02 -1.08
C TYR A 64 0.57 -3.83 -1.13
N PHE A 65 1.19 -3.48 0.00
CA PHE A 65 2.19 -2.43 0.01
C PHE A 65 3.53 -2.95 -0.52
N ASP A 66 3.98 -2.46 -1.68
CA ASP A 66 5.31 -2.74 -2.20
C ASP A 66 6.30 -1.71 -1.65
N ASP A 67 7.09 -2.14 -0.67
CA ASP A 67 8.09 -1.31 0.00
C ASP A 67 9.15 -0.76 -0.97
N ARG A 68 9.42 -1.46 -2.07
CA ARG A 68 10.41 -1.06 -3.07
C ARG A 68 9.91 0.08 -3.94
N THR A 69 8.63 0.08 -4.29
CA THR A 69 8.02 1.20 -5.03
C THR A 69 7.43 2.26 -4.12
N GLN A 70 7.29 1.97 -2.81
CA GLN A 70 6.68 2.83 -1.79
C GLN A 70 5.21 3.11 -2.06
N GLU A 71 4.48 2.13 -2.61
CA GLU A 71 3.11 2.30 -3.05
C GLU A 71 2.33 0.98 -2.99
N CYS A 72 1.00 1.06 -2.96
CA CYS A 72 0.17 -0.14 -3.08
C CYS A 72 0.21 -0.68 -4.52
N ALA A 73 0.48 -1.97 -4.69
CA ALA A 73 0.55 -2.67 -5.97
C ALA A 73 -0.42 -3.86 -5.99
N PHE A 74 -0.85 -4.29 -7.17
CA PHE A 74 -1.63 -5.52 -7.29
C PHE A 74 -0.80 -6.72 -6.89
N ASP A 75 -1.41 -7.67 -6.18
CA ASP A 75 -0.75 -8.90 -5.74
C ASP A 75 -0.77 -9.99 -6.83
N ASP A 76 -0.45 -9.64 -8.09
CA ASP A 76 -0.51 -10.56 -9.23
C ASP A 76 0.46 -11.75 -9.08
N GLU A 77 1.53 -11.57 -8.31
CA GLU A 77 2.52 -12.61 -7.99
C GLU A 77 2.23 -13.35 -6.67
N GLY A 78 1.19 -12.93 -5.93
CA GLY A 78 0.83 -13.46 -4.62
C GLY A 78 1.87 -13.19 -3.54
N VAL A 79 2.65 -12.11 -3.63
CA VAL A 79 3.64 -11.68 -2.63
C VAL A 79 3.04 -11.59 -1.23
N CYS A 80 1.86 -10.97 -1.10
CA CYS A 80 1.18 -10.81 0.18
C CYS A 80 0.52 -12.12 0.64
N LEU A 81 -0.06 -12.87 -0.29
CA LEU A 81 -0.69 -14.17 0.00
C LEU A 81 0.31 -15.32 0.24
N ARG A 82 1.59 -15.13 -0.10
CA ARG A 82 2.64 -16.16 0.02
C ARG A 82 3.18 -16.35 1.43
N ASN A 83 2.74 -15.57 2.41
CA ASN A 83 3.11 -15.78 3.81
C ASN A 83 1.90 -16.28 4.65
N PRO A 84 1.45 -17.53 4.46
CA PRO A 84 0.41 -18.15 5.26
C PRO A 84 0.89 -18.71 6.61
N ASP A 85 2.00 -18.25 7.19
CA ASP A 85 2.45 -18.75 8.51
C ASP A 85 1.53 -18.32 9.68
N LEU A 86 0.39 -17.68 9.39
CA LEU A 86 -0.74 -17.52 10.31
C LEU A 86 -2.00 -18.28 9.86
N VAL A 87 -1.86 -19.37 9.10
CA VAL A 87 -2.90 -20.42 9.05
C VAL A 87 -2.97 -21.02 10.45
N LEU A 88 -3.86 -20.44 11.26
CA LEU A 88 -4.49 -21.11 12.39
C LEU A 88 -4.90 -22.52 11.91
N PRO A 89 -4.62 -23.59 12.68
CA PRO A 89 -4.91 -24.94 12.24
C PRO A 89 -6.38 -25.04 11.81
N GLU A 90 -6.59 -25.47 10.58
CA GLU A 90 -7.87 -26.03 10.14
C GLU A 90 -8.27 -27.13 11.14
N GLU A 91 -9.19 -26.83 12.05
CA GLU A 91 -10.02 -27.88 12.64
C GLU A 91 -11.01 -28.36 11.58
N GLN A 92 -10.50 -29.31 10.80
CA GLN A 92 -11.24 -30.30 10.06
C GLN A 92 -12.33 -30.93 10.92
N THR A 93 -13.62 -30.71 10.61
CA THR A 93 -14.68 -31.63 11.03
C THR A 93 -15.80 -31.70 9.98
N THR A 94 -15.61 -32.71 9.12
CA THR A 94 -16.62 -33.66 8.63
C THR A 94 -17.54 -33.25 7.47
N ALA A 95 -17.24 -33.88 6.33
CA ALA A 95 -18.11 -34.04 5.18
C ALA A 95 -19.45 -34.70 5.55
N VAL A 96 -20.56 -34.14 5.03
CA VAL A 96 -21.83 -34.85 4.85
C VAL A 96 -22.36 -34.53 3.46
N SER A 97 -22.75 -35.59 2.76
CA SER A 97 -22.89 -35.69 1.32
C SER A 97 -24.30 -35.35 0.78
N THR A 98 -24.32 -34.68 -0.39
CA THR A 98 -25.26 -34.78 -1.56
C THR A 98 -26.79 -34.54 -1.40
N PRO A 99 -27.56 -34.26 -2.48
CA PRO A 99 -27.19 -34.01 -3.88
C PRO A 99 -27.84 -32.80 -4.60
N ALA A 100 -27.18 -32.46 -5.72
CA ALA A 100 -27.62 -31.89 -7.00
C ALA A 100 -29.00 -31.23 -7.14
N SER A 101 -29.00 -29.99 -7.68
CA SER A 101 -30.03 -29.57 -8.63
C SER A 101 -29.44 -28.66 -9.71
N GLU A 102 -29.37 -29.26 -10.90
CA GLU A 102 -29.52 -28.72 -12.25
C GLU A 102 -29.48 -27.20 -12.48
N TYR A 103 -28.42 -26.75 -13.17
CA TYR A 103 -28.60 -25.85 -14.31
C TYR A 103 -27.61 -26.22 -15.42
N ALA A 104 -28.18 -26.64 -16.54
CA ALA A 104 -27.52 -26.85 -17.81
C ALA A 104 -27.56 -25.55 -18.63
N SER A 105 -26.43 -25.15 -19.21
CA SER A 105 -26.28 -24.90 -20.66
C SER A 105 -24.86 -24.41 -20.94
N THR A 106 -24.06 -25.17 -21.70
CA THR A 106 -23.79 -24.98 -23.14
C THR A 106 -22.99 -23.69 -23.39
N GLY A 107 -21.74 -23.65 -23.83
CA GLY A 107 -20.93 -24.59 -24.60
C GLY A 107 -20.24 -23.76 -25.69
N SER A 108 -18.91 -23.69 -25.67
CA SER A 108 -18.08 -23.49 -26.87
C SER A 108 -16.63 -23.81 -26.53
N ALA A 109 -16.08 -24.70 -27.34
CA ALA A 109 -14.72 -25.18 -27.34
C ALA A 109 -13.88 -24.41 -28.39
N ASP A 110 -12.65 -24.89 -28.55
CA ASP A 110 -11.58 -24.50 -29.47
C ASP A 110 -10.73 -23.29 -29.05
N SER A 111 -9.40 -23.35 -29.09
CA SER A 111 -8.48 -24.39 -29.54
C SER A 111 -7.08 -24.08 -29.00
N SER A 112 -6.35 -25.11 -28.60
CA SER A 112 -4.94 -25.02 -28.22
C SER A 112 -4.05 -25.16 -29.45
N THR A 113 -2.94 -24.43 -29.53
CA THR A 113 -1.75 -24.92 -30.25
C THR A 113 -0.48 -24.39 -29.57
N SER A 114 0.30 -25.32 -29.03
CA SER A 114 1.66 -25.13 -28.53
C SER A 114 2.67 -25.09 -29.69
N ALA A 115 3.78 -24.38 -29.51
CA ALA A 115 5.07 -24.82 -30.04
C ALA A 115 6.21 -24.21 -29.20
N ALA A 116 7.20 -25.05 -28.92
CA ALA A 116 8.37 -24.81 -28.08
C ALA A 116 9.58 -24.27 -28.87
N ASP A 117 10.44 -23.57 -28.15
CA ASP A 117 11.92 -23.44 -28.17
C ASP A 117 12.76 -23.90 -29.39
N PRO A 118 13.88 -23.21 -29.68
CA PRO A 118 15.13 -23.65 -29.05
C PRO A 118 16.18 -22.57 -28.71
N ALA A 119 16.85 -22.80 -27.58
CA ALA A 119 18.13 -22.23 -27.14
C ALA A 119 19.30 -22.42 -28.13
N THR A 120 20.32 -21.54 -28.07
CA THR A 120 21.77 -21.85 -28.29
C THR A 120 22.64 -20.63 -27.86
N PRO A 121 23.87 -20.84 -27.32
CA PRO A 121 24.57 -19.88 -26.46
C PRO A 121 25.71 -19.12 -27.17
N SER A 122 26.15 -18.00 -26.59
CA SER A 122 27.56 -17.61 -26.67
C SER A 122 27.94 -16.75 -25.45
N ALA A 123 28.77 -17.34 -24.60
CA ALA A 123 29.47 -16.66 -23.53
C ALA A 123 30.74 -16.04 -24.12
N GLU A 124 30.80 -14.71 -24.16
CA GLU A 124 32.05 -13.98 -24.27
C GLU A 124 32.23 -13.13 -23.01
N SER A 125 33.24 -13.53 -22.24
CA SER A 125 33.66 -12.91 -21.00
C SER A 125 34.48 -11.67 -21.33
N VAL A 126 33.86 -10.49 -21.18
CA VAL A 126 34.57 -9.21 -21.19
C VAL A 126 34.70 -8.74 -19.75
N THR A 127 35.93 -8.80 -19.24
CA THR A 127 36.33 -8.25 -17.95
C THR A 127 36.38 -6.73 -18.04
N THR A 128 35.26 -6.07 -17.75
CA THR A 128 35.19 -4.62 -17.57
C THR A 128 35.55 -4.27 -16.13
N PRO A 129 36.44 -3.28 -15.89
CA PRO A 129 36.86 -2.89 -14.55
C PRO A 129 35.69 -2.31 -13.74
N LEU A 130 35.70 -2.65 -12.44
CA LEU A 130 34.78 -2.21 -11.41
C LEU A 130 34.43 -0.71 -11.53
N PRO A 131 33.17 -0.33 -11.85
CA PRO A 131 32.73 1.02 -11.57
C PRO A 131 32.67 1.17 -10.05
N THR A 132 33.49 2.10 -9.52
CA THR A 132 33.33 2.59 -8.15
C THR A 132 31.92 3.16 -8.04
N SER A 133 31.06 2.40 -7.39
CA SER A 133 29.63 2.68 -7.20
C SER A 133 29.42 4.03 -6.51
N PRO A 134 28.76 5.02 -7.16
CA PRO A 134 28.03 6.03 -6.45
C PRO A 134 26.64 5.46 -6.12
N LYS A 135 26.41 5.16 -4.84
CA LYS A 135 25.11 5.06 -4.15
C LYS A 135 23.86 4.84 -5.04
N PRO A 136 23.27 3.63 -5.05
CA PRO A 136 21.94 3.45 -5.63
C PRO A 136 20.87 3.92 -4.63
N SER A 137 20.32 5.10 -4.88
CA SER A 137 19.03 5.52 -4.34
C SER A 137 18.46 6.54 -5.33
N SER A 138 17.73 6.07 -6.34
CA SER A 138 16.91 6.95 -7.16
C SER A 138 16.04 7.80 -6.23
N PRO A 139 16.00 9.13 -6.34
CA PRO A 139 15.00 9.88 -5.60
C PRO A 139 13.64 9.54 -6.21
N ALA A 140 12.68 9.22 -5.36
CA ALA A 140 11.29 9.53 -5.67
C ALA A 140 11.28 10.99 -6.17
N LEU A 141 11.00 11.18 -7.46
CA LEU A 141 10.92 12.49 -8.10
C LEU A 141 9.90 13.34 -7.31
N GLU A 142 10.42 14.25 -6.49
CA GLU A 142 9.81 15.02 -5.39
C GLU A 142 8.38 14.60 -4.97
N ARG A 143 8.28 13.65 -4.02
CA ARG A 143 7.06 13.44 -3.23
C ARG A 143 6.69 14.76 -2.52
N PRO A 144 5.44 15.21 -2.57
CA PRO A 144 5.03 16.47 -1.92
C PRO A 144 5.15 16.35 -0.40
N HIS A 145 5.64 17.42 0.23
CA HIS A 145 5.65 17.56 1.69
C HIS A 145 4.34 18.25 2.12
N CYS A 146 3.62 17.66 3.05
CA CYS A 146 2.36 18.21 3.56
C CYS A 146 2.63 19.01 4.83
N ASP A 147 2.31 20.30 4.82
CA ASP A 147 2.26 21.13 6.02
C ASP A 147 0.83 21.17 6.59
N ALA A 148 0.70 21.51 7.88
CA ALA A 148 -0.62 21.57 8.55
C ALA A 148 -1.59 22.59 7.92
N SER A 149 -1.09 23.49 7.07
CA SER A 149 -1.82 24.56 6.39
C SER A 149 -2.37 24.17 5.01
N GLY A 150 -1.90 23.06 4.42
CA GLY A 150 -2.06 22.77 3.00
C GLY A 150 -2.81 21.47 2.72
N ASP A 151 -4.14 21.50 2.73
CA ASP A 151 -4.93 20.44 2.11
C ASP A 151 -4.82 20.55 0.58
N GLY A 152 -4.57 19.44 -0.12
CA GLY A 152 -4.41 19.48 -1.56
C GLY A 152 -4.07 18.15 -2.22
N ASP A 153 -4.32 18.09 -3.53
CA ASP A 153 -4.02 16.92 -4.37
C ASP A 153 -2.85 17.21 -5.31
N HIS A 154 -1.84 16.34 -5.30
CA HIS A 154 -0.61 16.43 -6.08
C HIS A 154 -0.47 15.19 -6.99
N PRO A 155 0.03 15.33 -8.22
CA PRO A 155 0.17 14.17 -9.10
C PRO A 155 1.28 13.23 -8.63
N HIS A 156 1.12 11.95 -8.95
CA HIS A 156 2.24 11.00 -8.83
C HIS A 156 3.23 11.18 -10.00
N PRO A 157 4.54 11.25 -9.76
CA PRO A 157 5.55 11.53 -10.78
C PRO A 157 5.75 10.41 -11.82
N GLN A 158 5.42 9.17 -11.46
CA GLN A 158 5.76 7.99 -12.27
C GLN A 158 4.55 7.13 -12.64
N ARG A 159 3.41 7.30 -11.96
CA ARG A 159 2.26 6.37 -12.09
C ARG A 159 0.97 7.16 -12.22
N CYS A 160 0.41 7.20 -13.42
CA CYS A 160 -0.81 7.99 -13.66
C CYS A 160 -2.01 7.50 -12.85
N GLU A 161 -2.04 6.22 -12.46
CA GLU A 161 -3.10 5.63 -11.64
C GLU A 161 -3.11 6.15 -10.19
N TYR A 162 -2.12 6.96 -9.79
CA TYR A 162 -1.96 7.42 -8.42
C TYR A 162 -1.86 8.94 -8.36
N TYR A 163 -2.29 9.48 -7.23
CA TYR A 163 -2.04 10.85 -6.82
C TYR A 163 -1.80 10.90 -5.31
N TYR A 164 -1.13 11.94 -4.86
CA TYR A 164 -0.91 12.21 -3.45
C TYR A 164 -1.97 13.18 -2.96
N ARG A 165 -2.47 12.96 -1.75
CA ARG A 165 -3.42 13.81 -1.07
C ARG A 165 -2.84 14.23 0.28
N CYS A 166 -2.68 15.54 0.46
CA CYS A 166 -2.39 16.15 1.75
C CYS A 166 -3.72 16.45 2.46
N LEU A 167 -3.86 15.97 3.70
CA LEU A 167 -4.96 16.30 4.59
C LEU A 167 -4.40 16.62 5.98
N SER A 168 -4.51 17.87 6.43
CA SER A 168 -4.06 18.31 7.76
C SER A 168 -2.61 17.94 8.09
N GLY A 169 -1.69 18.06 7.12
CA GLY A 169 -0.27 17.69 7.27
C GLY A 169 0.05 16.22 7.01
N TYR A 170 -0.95 15.37 6.75
CA TYR A 170 -0.75 13.95 6.44
C TYR A 170 -0.74 13.72 4.94
N LEU A 171 0.29 13.03 4.46
CA LEU A 171 0.40 12.60 3.07
C LEU A 171 -0.18 11.19 2.91
N THR A 172 -1.20 11.06 2.07
CA THR A 172 -1.75 9.77 1.64
C THR A 172 -1.51 9.57 0.16
N ILE A 173 -1.10 8.38 -0.25
CA ILE A 173 -1.11 8.00 -1.66
C ILE A 173 -2.47 7.37 -2.00
N VAL A 174 -3.18 7.96 -2.94
CA VAL A 174 -4.50 7.51 -3.36
C VAL A 174 -4.41 6.91 -4.76
N ARG A 175 -5.03 5.75 -4.91
CA ARG A 175 -5.16 5.07 -6.19
C ARG A 175 -6.49 5.42 -6.85
N CYS A 176 -6.45 5.76 -8.13
CA CYS A 176 -7.64 5.85 -8.97
C CYS A 176 -8.29 4.47 -9.19
N PRO A 177 -9.59 4.40 -9.52
CA PRO A 177 -10.24 3.15 -9.88
C PRO A 177 -9.54 2.42 -11.03
N TYR A 178 -9.83 1.13 -11.19
CA TYR A 178 -9.22 0.32 -12.25
C TYR A 178 -9.39 0.97 -13.64
N LYS A 179 -8.30 0.99 -14.43
CA LYS A 179 -8.20 1.67 -15.74
C LYS A 179 -8.44 3.19 -15.73
N HIS A 180 -8.32 3.85 -14.58
CA HIS A 180 -8.38 5.30 -14.47
C HIS A 180 -7.02 5.89 -14.10
N GLY A 181 -6.77 7.12 -14.57
CA GLY A 181 -5.62 7.93 -14.24
C GLY A 181 -6.04 9.28 -13.65
N TRP A 182 -5.15 9.87 -12.86
CA TRP A 182 -5.33 11.19 -12.28
C TRP A 182 -5.22 12.26 -13.36
N ASP A 183 -6.32 12.97 -13.60
CA ASP A 183 -6.36 14.12 -14.50
C ASP A 183 -5.98 15.39 -13.74
N LEU A 184 -4.77 15.90 -14.01
CA LEU A 184 -4.20 17.06 -13.30
C LEU A 184 -5.07 18.33 -13.42
N PRO A 185 -5.63 18.68 -14.61
CA PRO A 185 -6.45 19.88 -14.77
C PRO A 185 -7.76 19.85 -13.99
N THR A 186 -8.46 18.70 -13.99
CA THR A 186 -9.77 18.58 -13.33
C THR A 186 -9.68 18.10 -11.88
N LYS A 187 -8.50 17.63 -11.44
CA LYS A 187 -8.27 17.02 -10.12
C LYS A 187 -9.23 15.85 -9.86
N GLN A 188 -9.40 14.99 -10.87
CA GLN A 188 -10.31 13.85 -10.82
C GLN A 188 -9.67 12.62 -11.47
N CYS A 189 -10.08 11.43 -11.02
CA CYS A 189 -9.76 10.20 -11.73
C CYS A 189 -10.64 10.08 -12.98
N ARG A 190 -10.00 10.00 -14.16
CA ARG A 190 -10.66 9.82 -15.46
C ARG A 190 -10.18 8.55 -16.15
N PRO A 191 -10.91 7.99 -17.12
CA PRO A 191 -10.42 6.87 -17.91
C PRO A 191 -9.01 7.15 -18.44
N ILE A 192 -8.10 6.16 -18.38
CA ILE A 192 -6.67 6.40 -18.59
C ILE A 192 -6.31 7.00 -19.97
N GLY A 193 -7.13 6.75 -21.00
CA GLY A 193 -6.95 7.36 -22.33
C GLY A 193 -7.39 8.83 -22.44
N GLU A 194 -8.11 9.34 -21.44
CA GLU A 194 -8.63 10.71 -21.37
C GLU A 194 -7.94 11.55 -20.29
N ALA A 195 -7.22 10.90 -19.37
CA ALA A 195 -6.57 11.55 -18.24
C ALA A 195 -5.30 12.30 -18.68
N HIS A 196 -5.19 13.56 -18.29
CA HIS A 196 -3.96 14.34 -18.43
C HIS A 196 -3.04 14.06 -17.24
N CYS A 197 -2.34 12.93 -17.33
CA CYS A 197 -1.35 12.51 -16.37
C CYS A 197 -0.22 13.54 -16.25
N PHE A 198 0.36 13.66 -15.06
CA PHE A 198 1.60 14.40 -14.92
C PHE A 198 2.73 13.68 -15.66
N SER A 199 3.50 14.44 -16.43
CA SER A 199 4.72 13.98 -17.09
C SER A 199 5.79 15.05 -16.95
N TYR A 200 7.03 14.63 -16.72
CA TYR A 200 8.16 15.53 -16.84
C TYR A 200 8.34 15.88 -18.32
N ARG A 201 8.18 17.16 -18.68
CA ARG A 201 8.70 17.66 -19.96
C ARG A 201 10.22 17.67 -19.85
N HIS A 202 10.88 16.74 -20.54
CA HIS A 202 12.30 16.80 -20.81
C HIS A 202 12.60 17.81 -21.91
#